data_AF-A0A7C7UKL5-F1
#
_entry.id   AF-A0A7C7UKL5-F1
#
_cell.length_a   1.000
_cell.length_b   1.000
_cell.length_c   1.000
_cell.angle_alpha   90.00
_cell.angle_beta   90.00
_cell.angle_gamma   90.00
#
_symmetry.space_group_name_H-M   'P 1'
#
loop_
_entity.id
_entity.type
_entity.pdbx_description
1 polymer ?
#
loop_
_entity_poly.entity_id
_entity_poly.type
_entity_poly.pdbx_seq_one_letter_code
_entity_poly.pdbx_strand_id
1 'polypeptide(L)'
;MITFFKRRSNTKKKIQAVIRHGIDFDAKDYETIAKDFGIPVEAARHLVNLLKRCFHKDGHFLRKSFEANIPEFARYEKKVFEFLWHYLKETIRRSDRVAFLNSLQLLIEHVDQRKKALRTLLEDFLDDRSKVNFSDRNALMLANLLIRKYNKELNNDVEITPEEVLLVVEGLDRDVLNTGREFIETNQEDFFEKIRTIHNQLREVLNSDETSTQRMPLRYLFTLEREIYIFLSLVGGGTALSVIRSAVKEYGDSESEIYFLKKSMDHLQTLLQILRVVVRGLGRIGGRKELPLLESVKKHQEWLLGLGEGSSHKELVMRIIGWVDTSMEKISIREKRNVS
;
A
#
# COMPACT_ATOMS: atom_id res chain seq x y z
N MET A 1 3.82 -34.66 -0.85
CA MET A 1 3.85 -33.22 -1.21
C MET A 1 2.44 -32.63 -1.30
N ILE A 2 1.52 -33.21 -2.10
CA ILE A 2 0.11 -32.80 -2.23
C ILE A 2 -0.67 -32.77 -0.90
N THR A 3 -0.44 -33.76 -0.02
CA THR A 3 -1.05 -33.83 1.32
C THR A 3 -0.64 -32.69 2.25
N PHE A 4 0.58 -32.18 2.14
CA PHE A 4 1.05 -31.03 2.92
C PHE A 4 0.40 -29.74 2.42
N PHE A 5 0.32 -29.52 1.11
CA PHE A 5 -0.37 -28.36 0.53
C PHE A 5 -1.86 -28.31 0.87
N LYS A 6 -2.56 -29.45 0.80
CA LYS A 6 -3.97 -29.54 1.20
C LYS A 6 -4.16 -29.24 2.70
N ARG A 7 -3.23 -29.69 3.54
CA ARG A 7 -3.25 -29.39 4.99
C ARG A 7 -2.95 -27.92 5.28
N ARG A 8 -1.92 -27.35 4.66
CA ARG A 8 -1.58 -25.93 4.75
C ARG A 8 -2.76 -25.03 4.39
N SER A 9 -3.46 -25.35 3.29
CA SER A 9 -4.70 -24.64 2.91
C SER A 9 -5.80 -24.76 3.98
N ASN A 10 -6.01 -25.95 4.54
CA ASN A 10 -7.00 -26.17 5.60
C ASN A 10 -6.63 -25.46 6.91
N THR A 11 -5.37 -25.49 7.32
CA THR A 11 -4.88 -24.78 8.52
C THR A 11 -4.98 -23.26 8.34
N LYS A 12 -4.69 -22.73 7.14
CA LYS A 12 -4.97 -21.31 6.81
C LYS A 12 -6.45 -20.97 6.97
N LYS A 13 -7.36 -21.79 6.43
CA LYS A 13 -8.81 -21.60 6.61
C LYS A 13 -9.23 -21.66 8.08
N LYS A 14 -8.66 -22.58 8.87
CA LYS A 14 -8.91 -22.69 10.31
C LYS A 14 -8.45 -21.44 11.05
N ILE A 15 -7.29 -20.87 10.72
CA ILE A 15 -6.81 -19.62 11.35
C ILE A 15 -7.64 -18.41 10.90
N GLN A 16 -8.00 -18.31 9.62
CA GLN A 16 -8.92 -17.28 9.16
C GLN A 16 -10.30 -17.36 9.83
N ALA A 17 -10.70 -18.57 10.24
CA ALA A 17 -11.93 -18.77 10.99
C ALA A 17 -11.73 -18.86 12.52
N VAL A 18 -10.51 -18.65 13.05
CA VAL A 18 -10.29 -18.30 14.48
C VAL A 18 -11.09 -17.06 14.84
N ILE A 19 -11.28 -16.18 13.87
CA ILE A 19 -12.21 -15.05 13.91
C ILE A 19 -13.58 -15.51 14.45
N ARG A 20 -14.12 -16.67 14.07
CA ARG A 20 -15.50 -17.05 14.44
C ARG A 20 -15.64 -17.83 15.76
N HIS A 21 -14.61 -17.91 16.61
CA HIS A 21 -14.60 -18.66 17.89
C HIS A 21 -15.42 -19.95 17.87
N GLY A 22 -14.84 -21.00 17.27
CA GLY A 22 -15.43 -22.35 17.25
C GLY A 22 -14.55 -23.38 16.55
N ILE A 23 -13.25 -23.09 16.42
CA ILE A 23 -12.30 -23.93 15.70
C ILE A 23 -11.29 -24.53 16.65
N ASP A 24 -11.36 -25.85 16.75
CA ASP A 24 -10.36 -26.67 17.39
C ASP A 24 -9.20 -26.92 16.44
N PHE A 25 -8.01 -26.60 16.96
CA PHE A 25 -6.75 -26.89 16.32
C PHE A 25 -6.24 -28.21 16.89
N ASP A 26 -5.99 -29.17 16.01
CA ASP A 26 -5.39 -30.44 16.39
C ASP A 26 -3.86 -30.34 16.41
N ALA A 27 -3.19 -31.39 16.89
CA ALA A 27 -1.73 -31.44 16.95
C ALA A 27 -1.06 -31.21 15.58
N LYS A 28 -1.69 -31.67 14.49
CA LYS A 28 -1.14 -31.57 13.13
C LYS A 28 -1.29 -30.16 12.56
N ASP A 29 -2.29 -29.40 12.99
CA ASP A 29 -2.40 -27.98 12.66
C ASP A 29 -1.22 -27.20 13.26
N TYR A 30 -0.89 -27.44 14.53
CA TYR A 30 0.25 -26.79 15.18
C TYR A 30 1.59 -27.20 14.57
N GLU A 31 1.76 -28.47 14.19
CA GLU A 31 2.93 -28.94 13.44
C GLU A 31 3.07 -28.24 12.07
N THR A 32 1.94 -28.01 11.39
CA THR A 32 1.93 -27.32 10.09
C THR A 32 2.36 -25.86 10.24
N ILE A 33 1.85 -25.15 11.24
CA ILE A 33 2.25 -23.78 11.56
C ILE A 33 3.73 -23.74 11.97
N ALA A 34 4.14 -24.63 12.87
CA ALA A 34 5.52 -24.75 13.31
C ALA A 34 6.48 -24.91 12.13
N LYS A 35 6.13 -25.77 11.17
CA LYS A 35 6.91 -25.97 9.96
C LYS A 35 6.91 -24.78 9.02
N ASP A 36 5.76 -24.14 8.79
CA ASP A 36 5.62 -22.99 7.89
C ASP A 36 6.47 -21.80 8.35
N PHE A 37 6.53 -21.55 9.67
CA PHE A 37 7.27 -20.41 10.23
C PHE A 37 8.67 -20.77 10.74
N GLY A 38 9.00 -22.07 10.79
CA GLY A 38 10.27 -22.56 11.33
C GLY A 38 10.41 -22.32 12.83
N ILE A 39 9.37 -22.63 13.61
CA ILE A 39 9.30 -22.45 15.06
C ILE A 39 8.95 -23.77 15.76
N PRO A 40 9.22 -23.94 17.07
CA PRO A 40 8.76 -25.11 17.82
C PRO A 40 7.23 -25.24 17.84
N VAL A 41 6.70 -26.47 17.94
CA VAL A 41 5.25 -26.73 18.00
C VAL A 41 4.57 -26.01 19.18
N GLU A 42 5.23 -25.97 20.33
CA GLU A 42 4.70 -25.24 21.50
C GLU A 42 4.70 -23.73 21.30
N ALA A 43 5.66 -23.18 20.55
CA ALA A 43 5.64 -21.78 20.16
C ALA A 43 4.46 -21.47 19.22
N ALA A 44 4.19 -22.36 18.25
CA ALA A 44 3.02 -22.25 17.39
C ALA A 44 1.70 -22.29 18.18
N ARG A 45 1.60 -23.21 19.16
CA ARG A 45 0.42 -23.31 20.06
C ARG A 45 0.23 -22.02 20.86
N HIS A 46 1.30 -21.49 21.43
CA HIS A 46 1.24 -20.25 22.19
C HIS A 46 0.85 -19.05 21.33
N LEU A 47 1.43 -18.90 20.13
CA LEU A 47 1.06 -17.84 19.18
C LEU A 47 -0.41 -17.88 18.77
N VAL A 48 -0.95 -19.07 18.47
CA VAL A 48 -2.38 -19.23 18.15
C VAL A 48 -3.26 -18.86 19.34
N ASN A 49 -2.85 -19.21 20.57
CA ASN A 49 -3.59 -18.84 21.77
C ASN A 49 -3.56 -17.33 22.05
N LEU A 50 -2.42 -16.66 21.85
CA LEU A 50 -2.33 -15.20 21.90
C LEU A 50 -3.27 -14.56 20.88
N LEU A 51 -3.24 -15.07 19.64
CA LEU A 51 -4.10 -14.59 18.56
C LEU A 51 -5.59 -14.75 18.89
N LYS A 52 -6.01 -15.90 19.43
CA LYS A 52 -7.40 -16.16 19.85
C LYS A 52 -7.91 -15.12 20.87
N ARG A 53 -7.05 -14.66 21.79
CA ARG A 53 -7.40 -13.63 22.78
C ARG A 53 -7.59 -12.24 22.17
N CYS A 54 -7.15 -12.04 20.93
CA CYS A 54 -7.31 -10.78 20.20
C CYS A 54 -8.63 -10.69 19.42
N PHE A 55 -9.53 -11.67 19.53
CA PHE A 55 -10.83 -11.64 18.89
C PHE A 55 -11.95 -11.81 19.91
N HIS A 56 -13.05 -11.07 19.74
CA HIS A 56 -14.28 -11.27 20.49
C HIS A 56 -15.06 -12.49 19.96
N LYS A 57 -16.00 -13.05 20.74
CA LYS A 57 -16.72 -14.30 20.41
C LYS A 57 -17.51 -14.26 19.09
N ASP A 58 -17.88 -13.07 18.64
CA ASP A 58 -18.56 -12.76 17.37
C ASP A 58 -17.59 -12.47 16.20
N GLY A 59 -16.29 -12.57 16.47
CA GLY A 59 -15.20 -12.41 15.53
C GLY A 59 -14.76 -11.00 15.22
N HIS A 60 -15.09 -10.05 16.07
CA HIS A 60 -14.48 -8.73 15.99
C HIS A 60 -13.05 -8.71 16.52
N PHE A 61 -12.17 -8.00 15.82
CA PHE A 61 -10.79 -7.83 16.27
C PHE A 61 -10.74 -6.85 17.43
N LEU A 62 -10.11 -7.26 18.53
CA LEU A 62 -9.99 -6.50 19.76
C LEU A 62 -8.62 -5.81 19.81
N ARG A 63 -8.57 -4.58 19.31
CA ARG A 63 -7.36 -3.73 19.33
C ARG A 63 -6.69 -3.69 20.70
N LYS A 64 -7.45 -3.35 21.76
CA LYS A 64 -6.93 -3.26 23.13
C LYS A 64 -6.31 -4.58 23.62
N SER A 65 -6.94 -5.71 23.30
CA SER A 65 -6.42 -7.03 23.65
C SER A 65 -5.13 -7.33 22.90
N PHE A 66 -5.06 -6.99 21.61
CA PHE A 66 -3.84 -7.16 20.84
C PHE A 66 -2.70 -6.31 21.37
N GLU A 67 -2.94 -5.02 21.59
CA GLU A 67 -1.95 -4.07 22.11
C GLU A 67 -1.40 -4.51 23.47
N ALA A 68 -2.26 -4.98 24.38
CA ALA A 68 -1.83 -5.53 25.68
C ALA A 68 -0.96 -6.80 25.56
N ASN A 69 -1.08 -7.55 24.46
CA ASN A 69 -0.29 -8.74 24.19
C ASN A 69 0.97 -8.47 23.33
N ILE A 70 1.23 -7.22 22.91
CA ILE A 70 2.42 -6.88 22.11
C ILE A 70 3.73 -7.37 22.76
N PRO A 71 3.96 -7.21 24.09
CA PRO A 71 5.18 -7.72 24.72
C PRO A 71 5.37 -9.23 24.57
N GLU A 72 4.28 -9.99 24.61
CA GLU A 72 4.30 -11.45 24.42
C GLU A 72 4.52 -11.83 22.95
N PHE A 73 3.89 -11.10 22.02
CA PHE A 73 4.14 -11.25 20.59
C PHE A 73 5.59 -10.93 20.22
N ALA A 74 6.18 -9.91 20.85
CA ALA A 74 7.54 -9.46 20.55
C ALA A 74 8.62 -10.51 20.86
N ARG A 75 8.35 -11.45 21.78
CA ARG A 75 9.26 -12.58 22.08
C ARG A 75 9.51 -13.51 20.88
N TYR A 76 8.61 -13.51 19.90
CA TYR A 76 8.75 -14.29 18.67
C TYR A 76 9.50 -13.57 17.57
N GLU A 77 9.98 -12.35 17.87
CA GLU A 77 10.85 -11.53 17.03
C GLU A 77 10.48 -11.64 15.53
N LYS A 78 11.40 -12.17 14.73
CA LYS A 78 11.41 -12.17 13.25
C LYS A 78 10.21 -12.87 12.64
N LYS A 79 9.47 -13.68 13.40
CA LYS A 79 8.42 -14.56 12.88
C LYS A 79 7.01 -14.04 13.15
N VAL A 80 6.83 -13.14 14.12
CA VAL A 80 5.50 -12.72 14.54
C VAL A 80 4.78 -11.88 13.50
N PHE A 81 5.49 -10.95 12.85
CA PHE A 81 4.90 -10.11 11.82
C PHE A 81 4.45 -10.94 10.62
N GLU A 82 5.31 -11.83 10.14
CA GLU A 82 5.05 -12.73 9.02
C GLU A 82 3.86 -13.64 9.31
N PHE A 83 3.79 -14.21 10.52
CA PHE A 83 2.67 -15.02 11.00
C PHE A 83 1.35 -14.22 10.98
N LEU A 84 1.33 -13.05 11.61
CA LEU A 84 0.13 -12.23 11.70
C LEU A 84 -0.32 -11.75 10.32
N TRP A 85 0.61 -11.29 9.48
CA TRP A 85 0.33 -10.85 8.12
C TRP A 85 -0.27 -11.99 7.29
N HIS A 86 0.38 -13.15 7.27
CA HIS A 86 -0.05 -14.29 6.46
C HIS A 86 -1.50 -14.71 6.73
N TYR A 87 -1.93 -14.65 8.00
CA TYR A 87 -3.25 -15.10 8.40
C TYR A 87 -4.32 -14.01 8.47
N LEU A 88 -3.96 -12.77 8.77
CA LEU A 88 -4.91 -11.69 9.01
C LEU A 88 -4.97 -10.64 7.89
N LYS A 89 -4.11 -10.71 6.87
CA LYS A 89 -4.13 -9.77 5.73
C LYS A 89 -5.48 -9.74 4.97
N GLU A 90 -6.25 -10.82 5.05
CA GLU A 90 -7.57 -11.00 4.41
C GLU A 90 -8.75 -10.69 5.36
N THR A 91 -8.51 -10.06 6.53
CA THR A 91 -9.59 -9.73 7.50
C THR A 91 -10.72 -8.95 6.82
N ILE A 92 -11.93 -9.50 6.93
CA ILE A 92 -13.04 -9.20 6.02
C ILE A 92 -13.73 -7.86 6.35
N ARG A 93 -13.91 -7.54 7.64
CA ARG A 93 -14.64 -6.34 8.07
C ARG A 93 -13.73 -5.12 8.07
N ARG A 94 -14.24 -3.99 7.57
CA ARG A 94 -13.48 -2.72 7.49
C ARG A 94 -12.97 -2.28 8.87
N SER A 95 -13.83 -2.30 9.90
CA SER A 95 -13.47 -1.88 11.26
C SER A 95 -12.33 -2.73 11.82
N ASP A 96 -12.44 -4.05 11.69
CA ASP A 96 -11.45 -5.01 12.20
C ASP A 96 -10.12 -4.88 11.44
N ARG A 97 -10.18 -4.67 10.12
CA ARG A 97 -9.00 -4.41 9.30
C ARG A 97 -8.27 -3.14 9.74
N VAL A 98 -8.98 -2.03 9.93
CA VAL A 98 -8.35 -0.76 10.36
C VAL A 98 -7.71 -0.92 11.73
N ALA A 99 -8.45 -1.49 12.68
CA ALA A 99 -7.94 -1.78 14.01
C ALA A 99 -6.70 -2.68 13.99
N PHE A 100 -6.70 -3.72 13.14
CA PHE A 100 -5.55 -4.62 12.97
C PHE A 100 -4.33 -3.92 12.37
N LEU A 101 -4.51 -3.15 11.29
CA LEU A 101 -3.41 -2.44 10.64
C LEU A 101 -2.76 -1.41 11.58
N ASN A 102 -3.55 -0.69 12.38
CA ASN A 102 -3.03 0.22 13.41
C ASN A 102 -2.29 -0.54 14.52
N SER A 103 -2.80 -1.71 14.93
CA SER A 103 -2.14 -2.54 15.94
C SER A 103 -0.82 -3.15 15.45
N LEU A 104 -0.73 -3.50 14.17
CA LEU A 104 0.51 -3.99 13.56
C LEU A 104 1.60 -2.92 13.55
N GLN A 105 1.24 -1.64 13.37
CA GLN A 105 2.22 -0.55 13.43
C GLN A 105 2.91 -0.53 14.80
N LEU A 106 2.13 -0.59 15.89
CA LEU A 106 2.65 -0.64 17.26
C LEU A 106 3.54 -1.86 17.48
N LEU A 107 3.13 -3.04 17.00
CA LEU A 107 3.95 -4.25 17.11
C LEU A 107 5.32 -4.05 16.42
N ILE A 108 5.35 -3.48 15.22
CA ILE A 108 6.59 -3.32 14.45
C ILE A 108 7.57 -2.37 15.14
N GLU A 109 7.08 -1.37 15.86
CA GLU A 109 7.94 -0.52 16.70
C GLU A 109 8.60 -1.29 17.84
N HIS A 110 7.92 -2.29 18.39
CA HIS A 110 8.44 -3.08 19.51
C HIS A 110 9.42 -4.18 19.08
N VAL A 111 9.33 -4.68 17.84
CA VAL A 111 10.18 -5.81 17.37
C VAL A 111 11.41 -5.39 16.57
N ASP A 112 11.64 -4.08 16.36
CA ASP A 112 12.75 -3.50 15.57
C ASP A 112 13.05 -4.22 14.24
N GLN A 113 11.99 -4.50 13.46
CA GLN A 113 12.06 -5.34 12.26
C GLN A 113 11.46 -4.70 11.02
N ARG A 114 11.45 -3.37 10.97
CA ARG A 114 10.86 -2.59 9.86
C ARG A 114 11.34 -3.06 8.48
N LYS A 115 12.65 -3.33 8.32
CA LYS A 115 13.23 -3.84 7.06
C LYS A 115 12.65 -5.19 6.63
N LYS A 116 12.56 -6.15 7.55
CA LYS A 116 12.02 -7.49 7.25
C LYS A 116 10.51 -7.41 6.99
N ALA A 117 9.78 -6.67 7.82
CA ALA A 117 8.34 -6.46 7.64
C ALA A 117 8.04 -5.83 6.28
N LEU A 118 8.80 -4.80 5.87
CA LEU A 118 8.67 -4.20 4.54
C LEU A 118 8.88 -5.25 3.44
N ARG A 119 9.94 -6.05 3.52
CA ARG A 119 10.21 -7.09 2.52
C ARG A 119 9.07 -8.10 2.43
N THR A 120 8.55 -8.58 3.57
CA THR A 120 7.39 -9.49 3.59
C THR A 120 6.16 -8.88 2.91
N LEU A 121 5.90 -7.58 3.10
CA LEU A 121 4.77 -6.90 2.45
C LEU A 121 4.96 -6.78 0.93
N LEU A 122 6.18 -6.47 0.47
CA LEU A 122 6.48 -6.35 -0.95
C LEU A 122 6.51 -7.71 -1.67
N GLU A 123 7.00 -8.76 -1.00
CA GLU A 123 6.91 -10.13 -1.48
C GLU A 123 5.45 -10.56 -1.63
N ASP A 124 4.59 -10.26 -0.64
CA ASP A 124 3.17 -10.55 -0.69
C ASP A 124 2.44 -9.79 -1.82
N PHE A 125 2.82 -8.53 -2.06
CA PHE A 125 2.28 -7.71 -3.14
C PHE A 125 2.60 -8.29 -4.53
N LEU A 126 3.76 -8.92 -4.68
CA LEU A 126 4.23 -9.54 -5.92
C LEU A 126 3.93 -11.04 -6.05
N ASP A 127 3.26 -11.66 -5.06
CA ASP A 127 2.97 -13.11 -5.03
C ASP A 127 2.18 -13.58 -6.26
N ASP A 128 1.17 -12.81 -6.68
CA ASP A 128 0.48 -12.98 -7.97
C ASP A 128 0.37 -11.64 -8.69
N ARG A 129 1.20 -11.48 -9.73
CA ARG A 129 1.33 -10.24 -10.52
C ARG A 129 0.20 -10.05 -11.51
N SER A 130 -0.46 -11.15 -11.87
CA SER A 130 -1.59 -11.20 -12.80
C SER A 130 -2.92 -10.88 -12.14
N LYS A 131 -2.95 -10.75 -10.81
CA LYS A 131 -4.17 -10.46 -10.04
C LYS A 131 -4.00 -9.30 -9.07
N VAL A 132 -5.10 -8.59 -8.84
CA VAL A 132 -5.21 -7.65 -7.73
C VAL A 132 -5.83 -8.34 -6.54
N ASN A 133 -5.15 -8.29 -5.40
CA ASN A 133 -5.60 -8.87 -4.14
C ASN A 133 -6.09 -7.78 -3.18
N PHE A 134 -7.02 -8.14 -2.29
CA PHE A 134 -7.50 -7.23 -1.23
C PHE A 134 -6.41 -6.86 -0.20
N SER A 135 -5.35 -7.66 -0.12
CA SER A 135 -4.18 -7.36 0.72
C SER A 135 -3.28 -6.29 0.11
N ASP A 136 -3.26 -6.11 -1.21
CA ASP A 136 -2.30 -5.24 -1.91
C ASP A 136 -2.31 -3.80 -1.36
N ARG A 137 -3.51 -3.23 -1.18
CA ARG A 137 -3.64 -1.86 -0.65
C ARG A 137 -3.17 -1.77 0.78
N ASN A 138 -3.50 -2.78 1.59
CA ASN A 138 -3.08 -2.80 2.99
C ASN A 138 -1.56 -2.98 3.11
N ALA A 139 -0.97 -3.78 2.20
CA ALA A 139 0.46 -4.00 2.14
C ALA A 139 1.20 -2.68 1.90
N LEU A 140 0.76 -1.92 0.90
CA LEU A 140 1.41 -0.64 0.58
C LEU A 140 1.11 0.46 1.59
N MET A 141 -0.08 0.48 2.17
CA MET A 141 -0.38 1.42 3.26
C MET A 141 0.53 1.17 4.48
N LEU A 142 0.75 -0.09 4.87
CA LEU A 142 1.73 -0.42 5.91
C LEU A 142 3.16 -0.10 5.46
N ALA A 143 3.52 -0.42 4.21
CA ALA A 143 4.86 -0.11 3.69
C ALA A 143 5.17 1.40 3.76
N ASN A 144 4.19 2.25 3.42
CA ASN A 144 4.27 3.71 3.54
C ASN A 144 4.50 4.20 4.97
N LEU A 145 3.99 3.46 5.96
CA LEU A 145 4.19 3.76 7.37
C LEU A 145 5.54 3.26 7.89
N LEU A 146 6.01 2.11 7.40
CA LEU A 146 7.28 1.50 7.84
C LEU A 146 8.52 2.27 7.43
N ILE A 147 8.46 2.99 6.30
CA ILE A 147 9.56 3.84 5.83
C ILE A 147 9.71 5.13 6.64
N ARG A 148 8.79 5.44 7.57
CA ARG A 148 8.86 6.63 8.42
C ARG A 148 9.56 6.30 9.74
N LYS A 149 10.47 7.17 10.19
CA LYS A 149 11.13 7.07 11.51
C LYS A 149 10.14 7.29 12.64
N TYR A 150 9.33 8.34 12.50
CA TYR A 150 8.33 8.77 13.47
C TYR A 150 6.97 8.82 12.78
N ASN A 151 6.07 7.94 13.20
CA ASN A 151 4.67 8.04 12.81
C ASN A 151 3.95 8.92 13.83
N LYS A 152 3.87 10.23 13.57
CA LYS A 152 2.98 11.13 14.33
C LYS A 152 1.52 10.64 14.35
N GLU A 153 1.19 9.71 13.46
CA GLU A 153 -0.10 9.06 13.30
C GLU A 153 -0.20 7.69 14.00
N LEU A 154 0.81 7.22 14.76
CA LEU A 154 0.73 5.94 15.51
C LEU A 154 -0.50 5.83 16.41
N ASN A 155 -0.96 6.98 16.90
CA ASN A 155 -2.13 7.09 17.78
C ASN A 155 -3.42 7.49 17.03
N ASN A 156 -3.34 7.72 15.72
CA ASN A 156 -4.48 8.07 14.89
C ASN A 156 -4.91 6.84 14.08
N ASP A 157 -6.22 6.66 13.88
CA ASP A 157 -6.70 5.59 13.01
C ASP A 157 -6.41 5.94 11.54
N VAL A 158 -5.36 5.34 10.97
CA VAL A 158 -4.97 5.58 9.58
C VAL A 158 -5.71 4.59 8.66
N GLU A 159 -6.70 5.10 7.92
CA GLU A 159 -7.39 4.33 6.87
C GLU A 159 -6.78 4.54 5.47
N ILE A 160 -6.00 5.60 5.31
CA ILE A 160 -5.34 6.05 4.07
C ILE A 160 -4.09 6.85 4.44
N THR A 161 -2.99 6.68 3.71
CA THR A 161 -1.76 7.44 3.98
C THR A 161 -1.97 8.91 3.62
N PRO A 162 -1.75 9.90 4.51
CA PRO A 162 -1.88 11.31 4.15
C PRO A 162 -0.93 11.73 3.03
N GLU A 163 -1.28 12.66 2.16
CA GLU A 163 -0.37 13.05 1.06
C GLU A 163 0.82 13.89 1.55
N GLU A 164 0.67 14.51 2.72
CA GLU A 164 1.66 15.33 3.40
C GLU A 164 2.96 14.55 3.67
N VAL A 165 2.90 13.21 3.72
CA VAL A 165 4.09 12.35 3.82
C VAL A 165 5.07 12.60 2.68
N LEU A 166 4.61 13.01 1.49
CA LEU A 166 5.47 13.32 0.35
C LEU A 166 6.37 14.54 0.58
N LEU A 167 6.07 15.37 1.58
CA LEU A 167 6.88 16.51 1.98
C LEU A 167 7.95 16.14 3.01
N VAL A 168 7.88 14.95 3.61
CA VAL A 168 8.80 14.51 4.66
C VAL A 168 10.13 14.06 4.06
N VAL A 169 11.24 14.66 4.50
CA VAL A 169 12.60 14.27 4.08
C VAL A 169 13.37 13.68 5.27
N GLU A 170 13.46 14.41 6.38
CA GLU A 170 14.25 14.00 7.55
C GLU A 170 13.57 12.92 8.42
N GLY A 171 12.25 12.82 8.31
CA GLY A 171 11.45 11.84 9.05
C GLY A 171 11.39 10.44 8.45
N LEU A 172 12.20 10.15 7.42
CA LEU A 172 12.26 8.83 6.78
C LEU A 172 13.44 7.99 7.26
N ASP A 173 13.21 6.69 7.37
CA ASP A 173 14.20 5.70 7.75
C ASP A 173 14.99 5.28 6.51
N ARG A 174 16.25 5.71 6.43
CA ARG A 174 17.10 5.51 5.24
C ARG A 174 17.38 4.03 4.98
N ASP A 175 17.53 3.23 6.03
CA ASP A 175 17.81 1.80 5.94
C ASP A 175 16.62 1.04 5.36
N VAL A 176 15.43 1.37 5.84
CA VAL A 176 14.18 0.79 5.35
C VAL A 176 13.88 1.25 3.92
N LEU A 177 14.12 2.52 3.61
CA LEU A 177 14.00 3.05 2.25
C LEU A 177 14.94 2.35 1.26
N ASN A 178 16.21 2.16 1.63
CA ASN A 178 17.18 1.48 0.77
C ASN A 178 16.79 0.01 0.56
N THR A 179 16.30 -0.66 1.60
CA THR A 179 15.77 -2.03 1.48
C THR A 179 14.60 -2.09 0.49
N GLY A 180 13.67 -1.14 0.56
CA GLY A 180 12.55 -1.04 -0.39
C GLY A 180 13.02 -0.76 -1.80
N ARG A 181 14.00 0.15 -1.97
CA ARG A 181 14.55 0.50 -3.29
C ARG A 181 15.23 -0.70 -3.92
N GLU A 182 16.14 -1.35 -3.21
CA GLU A 182 16.86 -2.54 -3.68
C GLU A 182 15.88 -3.65 -4.07
N PHE A 183 14.82 -3.87 -3.29
CA PHE A 183 13.79 -4.84 -3.62
C PHE A 183 13.10 -4.52 -4.94
N ILE A 184 12.67 -3.28 -5.15
CA ILE A 184 11.98 -2.86 -6.37
C ILE A 184 12.90 -2.95 -7.59
N GLU A 185 14.14 -2.50 -7.48
CA GLU A 185 15.10 -2.57 -8.59
C GLU A 185 15.49 -4.01 -8.93
N THR A 186 15.59 -4.90 -7.93
CA THR A 186 15.86 -6.32 -8.17
C THR A 186 14.69 -7.03 -8.84
N ASN A 187 13.46 -6.64 -8.55
CA ASN A 187 12.23 -7.25 -9.06
C ASN A 187 11.53 -6.32 -10.08
N GLN A 188 12.30 -5.61 -10.90
CA GLN A 188 11.80 -4.53 -11.75
C GLN A 188 10.68 -4.98 -12.71
N GLU A 189 10.90 -6.06 -13.46
CA GLU A 189 9.93 -6.57 -14.44
C GLU A 189 8.62 -6.97 -13.76
N ASP A 190 8.74 -7.70 -12.67
CA ASP A 190 7.67 -8.19 -11.81
C ASP A 190 6.81 -7.04 -11.28
N PHE A 191 7.48 -5.98 -10.85
CA PHE A 191 6.83 -4.79 -10.35
C PHE A 191 6.09 -4.06 -11.46
N PHE A 192 6.70 -3.89 -12.64
CA PHE A 192 6.01 -3.30 -13.79
C PHE A 192 4.78 -4.09 -14.22
N GLU A 193 4.87 -5.42 -14.27
CA GLU A 193 3.73 -6.29 -14.56
C GLU A 193 2.59 -6.06 -13.55
N LYS A 194 2.89 -6.09 -12.26
CA LYS A 194 1.89 -5.86 -11.19
C LYS A 194 1.22 -4.50 -11.32
N ILE A 195 1.98 -3.43 -11.56
CA ILE A 195 1.42 -2.07 -11.72
C ILE A 195 0.52 -2.00 -12.96
N ARG A 196 0.93 -2.59 -14.09
CA ARG A 196 0.10 -2.64 -15.30
C ARG A 196 -1.19 -3.41 -15.06
N THR A 197 -1.13 -4.55 -14.38
CA THR A 197 -2.33 -5.34 -14.03
C THR A 197 -3.33 -4.48 -13.23
N ILE A 198 -2.85 -3.78 -12.20
CA ILE A 198 -3.70 -2.91 -11.36
C ILE A 198 -4.32 -1.80 -12.20
N HIS A 199 -3.52 -1.13 -13.02
CA HIS A 199 -3.97 -0.02 -13.85
C HIS A 199 -4.96 -0.45 -14.94
N ASN A 200 -4.69 -1.56 -15.62
CA ASN A 200 -5.58 -2.13 -16.63
C ASN A 200 -6.91 -2.53 -16.00
N GLN A 201 -6.90 -3.15 -14.81
CA GLN A 201 -8.13 -3.47 -14.11
C GLN A 201 -8.92 -2.21 -13.73
N LEU A 202 -8.26 -1.12 -13.33
CA LEU A 202 -8.92 0.16 -13.10
C LEU A 202 -9.61 0.67 -14.37
N ARG A 203 -8.89 0.71 -15.50
CA ARG A 203 -9.42 1.14 -16.80
C ARG A 203 -10.59 0.28 -17.26
N GLU A 204 -10.48 -1.04 -17.15
CA GLU A 204 -11.56 -1.97 -17.50
C GLU A 204 -12.82 -1.69 -16.67
N VAL A 205 -12.69 -1.49 -15.36
CA VAL A 205 -13.85 -1.21 -14.51
C VAL A 205 -14.44 0.19 -14.78
N LEU A 206 -13.61 1.18 -15.11
CA LEU A 206 -14.06 2.50 -15.55
C LEU A 206 -14.81 2.48 -16.89
N ASN A 207 -14.48 1.54 -17.77
CA ASN A 207 -15.09 1.41 -19.10
C ASN A 207 -16.24 0.39 -19.19
N SER A 208 -16.47 -0.39 -18.13
CA SER A 208 -17.49 -1.44 -18.11
C SER A 208 -18.81 -0.95 -17.53
N ASP A 209 -19.92 -1.36 -18.14
CA ASP A 209 -21.28 -1.13 -17.62
C ASP A 209 -21.69 -2.19 -16.58
N GLU A 210 -20.92 -3.27 -16.47
CA GLU A 210 -21.25 -4.41 -15.62
C GLU A 210 -20.83 -4.17 -14.17
N THR A 211 -21.78 -4.26 -13.25
CA THR A 211 -21.52 -4.43 -11.81
C THR A 211 -21.29 -5.89 -11.49
N SER A 212 -20.14 -6.44 -11.91
CA SER A 212 -19.74 -7.79 -11.46
C SER A 212 -19.29 -7.75 -10.00
N THR A 213 -19.93 -8.54 -9.15
CA THR A 213 -19.55 -8.73 -7.73
C THR A 213 -18.18 -9.40 -7.55
N GLN A 214 -17.61 -9.96 -8.62
CA GLN A 214 -16.28 -10.59 -8.59
C GLN A 214 -15.13 -9.61 -8.87
N ARG A 215 -15.42 -8.39 -9.35
CA ARG A 215 -14.37 -7.39 -9.63
C ARG A 215 -14.05 -6.55 -8.40
N MET A 216 -12.80 -6.10 -8.32
CA MET A 216 -12.40 -5.13 -7.29
C MET A 216 -13.17 -3.82 -7.47
N PRO A 217 -13.73 -3.22 -6.41
CA PRO A 217 -14.44 -1.96 -6.51
C PRO A 217 -13.53 -0.80 -6.96
N LEU A 218 -14.06 0.13 -7.78
CA LEU A 218 -13.30 1.31 -8.26
C LEU A 218 -12.61 2.08 -7.13
N ARG A 219 -13.35 2.35 -6.04
CA ARG A 219 -12.79 3.03 -4.86
C ARG A 219 -11.55 2.32 -4.31
N TYR A 220 -11.54 0.98 -4.33
CA TYR A 220 -10.39 0.20 -3.87
C TYR A 220 -9.21 0.35 -4.83
N LEU A 221 -9.45 0.23 -6.15
CA LEU A 221 -8.41 0.36 -7.17
C LEU A 221 -7.77 1.75 -7.16
N PHE A 222 -8.57 2.82 -7.08
CA PHE A 222 -8.05 4.18 -6.93
C PHE A 222 -7.20 4.37 -5.68
N THR A 223 -7.65 3.81 -4.54
CA THR A 223 -6.88 3.89 -3.30
C THR A 223 -5.57 3.11 -3.43
N LEU A 224 -5.60 1.95 -4.07
CA LEU A 224 -4.40 1.12 -4.29
C LEU A 224 -3.38 1.84 -5.17
N GLU A 225 -3.76 2.36 -6.34
CA GLU A 225 -2.85 3.14 -7.20
C GLU A 225 -2.26 4.34 -6.46
N ARG A 226 -3.09 5.06 -5.69
CA ARG A 226 -2.63 6.17 -4.87
C ARG A 226 -1.55 5.74 -3.86
N GLU A 227 -1.77 4.64 -3.14
CA GLU A 227 -0.77 4.11 -2.18
C GLU A 227 0.51 3.65 -2.88
N ILE A 228 0.42 3.06 -4.08
CA ILE A 228 1.56 2.72 -4.94
C ILE A 228 2.38 3.98 -5.24
N TYR A 229 1.74 5.02 -5.77
CA TYR A 229 2.45 6.22 -6.18
C TYR A 229 3.08 6.96 -5.01
N ILE A 230 2.43 6.98 -3.84
CA ILE A 230 3.05 7.51 -2.62
C ILE A 230 4.29 6.69 -2.25
N PHE A 231 4.18 5.38 -2.21
CA PHE A 231 5.29 4.49 -1.83
C PHE A 231 6.50 4.67 -2.74
N LEU A 232 6.28 4.63 -4.06
CA LEU A 232 7.33 4.82 -5.06
C LEU A 232 7.97 6.20 -4.98
N SER A 233 7.18 7.23 -4.71
CA SER A 233 7.70 8.60 -4.52
C SER A 233 8.57 8.72 -3.26
N LEU A 234 8.27 7.98 -2.21
CA LEU A 234 9.05 8.01 -0.98
C LEU A 234 10.36 7.21 -1.12
N VAL A 235 10.29 6.03 -1.73
CA VAL A 235 11.44 5.13 -1.95
C VAL A 235 12.40 5.66 -3.02
N GLY A 236 11.89 6.17 -4.13
CA GLY A 236 12.68 6.58 -5.29
C GLY A 236 13.40 5.42 -5.98
N GLY A 237 14.34 5.72 -6.87
CA GLY A 237 14.97 4.72 -7.75
C GLY A 237 14.53 4.88 -9.21
N GLY A 238 15.23 4.19 -10.13
CA GLY A 238 14.96 4.25 -11.56
C GLY A 238 13.63 3.60 -11.94
N THR A 239 13.31 2.47 -11.31
CA THR A 239 12.02 1.78 -11.51
C THR A 239 10.86 2.62 -11.00
N ALA A 240 10.98 3.17 -9.77
CA ALA A 240 9.99 4.06 -9.20
C ALA A 240 9.77 5.33 -10.05
N LEU A 241 10.85 5.97 -10.50
CA LEU A 241 10.78 7.13 -11.38
C LEU A 241 10.07 6.80 -12.71
N SER A 242 10.34 5.64 -13.29
CA SER A 242 9.71 5.21 -14.54
C SER A 242 8.19 5.06 -14.40
N VAL A 243 7.73 4.44 -13.30
CA VAL A 243 6.29 4.33 -12.99
C VAL A 243 5.66 5.71 -12.79
N ILE A 244 6.26 6.57 -11.95
CA ILE A 244 5.72 7.91 -11.67
C ILE A 244 5.66 8.76 -12.95
N ARG A 245 6.68 8.69 -13.81
CA ARG A 245 6.67 9.37 -15.12
C ARG A 245 5.53 8.88 -16.01
N SER A 246 5.31 7.56 -16.07
CA SER A 246 4.20 6.99 -16.82
C SER A 246 2.86 7.48 -16.30
N ALA A 247 2.69 7.55 -14.98
CA ALA A 247 1.46 8.03 -14.37
C ALA A 247 1.25 9.53 -14.62
N VAL A 248 2.29 10.37 -14.52
CA VAL A 248 2.14 11.80 -14.86
C VAL A 248 1.76 12.00 -16.33
N LYS A 249 2.26 11.15 -17.25
CA LYS A 249 1.80 11.18 -18.64
C LYS A 249 0.34 10.79 -18.77
N GLU A 250 -0.10 9.71 -18.11
CA GLU A 250 -1.50 9.27 -18.18
C GLU A 250 -2.45 10.33 -17.60
N TYR A 251 -2.26 10.75 -16.35
CA TYR A 251 -3.21 11.66 -15.70
C TYR A 251 -2.99 13.13 -16.07
N GLY A 252 -1.82 13.50 -16.61
CA GLY A 252 -1.47 14.89 -16.91
C GLY A 252 -1.73 15.31 -18.36
N ASP A 253 -2.16 14.37 -19.20
CA ASP A 253 -2.38 14.57 -20.63
C ASP A 253 -3.86 14.74 -20.95
N SER A 254 -4.18 15.77 -21.73
CA SER A 254 -5.54 16.04 -22.20
C SER A 254 -6.08 15.00 -23.18
N GLU A 255 -5.19 14.24 -23.81
CA GLU A 255 -5.54 13.20 -24.78
C GLU A 255 -5.61 11.81 -24.16
N SER A 256 -5.32 11.67 -22.86
CA SER A 256 -5.31 10.35 -22.23
C SER A 256 -6.72 9.75 -22.16
N GLU A 257 -6.81 8.50 -22.62
CA GLU A 257 -8.05 7.71 -22.65
C GLU A 257 -8.73 7.60 -21.28
N ILE A 258 -7.96 7.69 -20.18
CA ILE A 258 -8.47 7.60 -18.80
C ILE A 258 -9.56 8.63 -18.50
N TYR A 259 -9.59 9.76 -19.21
CA TYR A 259 -10.61 10.81 -19.04
C TYR A 259 -11.85 10.59 -19.91
N PHE A 260 -11.79 9.69 -20.89
CA PHE A 260 -12.85 9.42 -21.86
C PHE A 260 -13.56 8.08 -21.64
N LEU A 261 -13.16 7.29 -20.62
CA LEU A 261 -13.88 6.07 -20.26
C LEU A 261 -15.25 6.40 -19.66
N LYS A 262 -16.20 5.47 -19.81
CA LYS A 262 -17.63 5.69 -19.47
C LYS A 262 -17.89 6.31 -18.09
N LYS A 263 -17.15 5.88 -17.06
CA LYS A 263 -17.33 6.33 -15.67
C LYS A 263 -16.31 7.37 -15.21
N SER A 264 -15.47 7.88 -16.10
CA SER A 264 -14.36 8.77 -15.72
C SER A 264 -14.86 10.07 -15.12
N MET A 265 -15.91 10.66 -15.71
CA MET A 265 -16.46 11.94 -15.25
C MET A 265 -17.08 11.82 -13.85
N ASP A 266 -17.74 10.71 -13.54
CA ASP A 266 -18.26 10.41 -12.21
C ASP A 266 -17.15 10.32 -11.14
N HIS A 267 -15.93 10.04 -11.58
CA HIS A 267 -14.75 9.87 -10.74
C HIS A 267 -13.67 10.93 -10.96
N LEU A 268 -13.99 12.03 -11.65
CA LEU A 268 -13.04 13.07 -12.06
C LEU A 268 -12.22 13.60 -10.88
N GLN A 269 -12.88 13.87 -9.74
CA GLN A 269 -12.20 14.34 -8.53
C GLN A 269 -11.12 13.36 -8.04
N THR A 270 -11.35 12.05 -8.20
CA THR A 270 -10.39 11.02 -7.78
C THR A 270 -9.23 10.92 -8.76
N LEU A 271 -9.50 11.02 -10.07
CA LEU A 271 -8.46 11.07 -11.11
C LEU A 271 -7.52 12.28 -10.90
N LEU A 272 -8.09 13.46 -10.62
CA LEU A 272 -7.32 14.67 -10.33
C LEU A 272 -6.53 14.58 -9.02
N GLN A 273 -7.04 13.88 -8.01
CA GLN A 273 -6.27 13.58 -6.80
C GLN A 273 -5.06 12.69 -7.10
N ILE A 274 -5.21 11.70 -7.99
CA ILE A 274 -4.07 10.88 -8.43
C ILE A 274 -3.06 11.75 -9.18
N LEU A 275 -3.50 12.60 -10.12
CA LEU A 275 -2.62 13.58 -10.80
C LEU A 275 -1.82 14.40 -9.79
N ARG A 276 -2.49 14.94 -8.76
CA ARG A 276 -1.84 15.71 -7.70
C ARG A 276 -0.75 14.90 -7.00
N VAL A 277 -1.02 13.64 -6.65
CA VAL A 277 -0.05 12.76 -5.99
C VAL A 277 1.15 12.49 -6.89
N VAL A 278 0.93 12.17 -8.17
CA VAL A 278 2.03 11.83 -9.09
C VAL A 278 2.87 13.06 -9.49
N VAL A 279 2.28 14.26 -9.58
CA VAL A 279 3.01 15.52 -9.77
C VAL A 279 3.93 15.81 -8.58
N ARG A 280 3.43 15.64 -7.36
CA ARG A 280 4.23 15.78 -6.12
C ARG A 280 5.31 14.72 -6.04
N GLY A 281 4.99 13.50 -6.44
CA GLY A 281 5.92 12.39 -6.56
C GLY A 281 7.06 12.69 -7.52
N LEU A 282 6.75 13.18 -8.73
CA LEU A 282 7.73 13.52 -9.75
C LEU A 282 8.65 14.66 -9.28
N GLY A 283 8.12 15.69 -8.62
CA GLY A 283 8.94 16.72 -7.99
C GLY A 283 9.89 16.20 -6.92
N ARG A 284 9.49 15.12 -6.24
CA ARG A 284 10.29 14.49 -5.18
C ARG A 284 11.42 13.62 -5.75
N ILE A 285 11.19 12.83 -6.78
CA ILE A 285 12.18 11.83 -7.26
C ILE A 285 12.75 12.10 -8.66
N GLY A 286 12.15 13.01 -9.43
CA GLY A 286 12.57 13.36 -10.79
C GLY A 286 13.75 14.33 -10.84
N GLY A 287 14.48 14.33 -11.95
CA GLY A 287 15.59 15.26 -12.18
C GLY A 287 15.23 16.31 -13.23
N ARG A 288 16.25 17.01 -13.72
CA ARG A 288 16.08 18.02 -14.78
C ARG A 288 15.38 17.50 -16.03
N LYS A 289 15.54 16.21 -16.37
CA LYS A 289 14.93 15.56 -17.54
C LYS A 289 13.40 15.47 -17.45
N GLU A 290 12.84 15.62 -16.26
CA GLU A 290 11.41 15.52 -16.00
C GLU A 290 10.70 16.89 -15.97
N LEU A 291 11.44 18.00 -16.01
CA LEU A 291 10.85 19.35 -16.07
C LEU A 291 9.91 19.55 -17.27
N PRO A 292 10.24 19.12 -18.51
CA PRO A 292 9.33 19.29 -19.64
C PRO A 292 8.00 18.55 -19.46
N LEU A 293 7.99 17.45 -18.72
CA LEU A 293 6.77 16.70 -18.42
C LEU A 293 5.87 17.49 -17.46
N LEU A 294 6.44 18.12 -16.42
CA LEU A 294 5.71 19.01 -15.51
C LEU A 294 5.18 20.25 -16.24
N GLU A 295 5.97 20.85 -17.12
CA GLU A 295 5.54 21.97 -17.96
C GLU A 295 4.35 21.60 -18.86
N SER A 296 4.34 20.37 -19.40
CA SER A 296 3.21 19.86 -20.19
C SER A 296 1.92 19.85 -19.38
N VAL A 297 1.97 19.37 -18.12
CA VAL A 297 0.78 19.40 -17.24
C VAL A 297 0.30 20.82 -17.02
N LYS A 298 1.22 21.78 -16.85
CA LYS A 298 0.87 23.20 -16.70
C LYS A 298 0.20 23.77 -17.94
N LYS A 299 0.65 23.41 -19.14
CA LYS A 299 0.03 23.82 -20.41
C LYS A 299 -1.41 23.32 -20.55
N HIS A 300 -1.74 22.18 -19.94
CA HIS A 300 -3.10 21.62 -19.95
C HIS A 300 -4.03 22.20 -18.87
N GLN A 301 -3.62 23.25 -18.14
CA GLN A 301 -4.44 23.85 -17.08
C GLN A 301 -5.85 24.24 -17.54
N GLU A 302 -5.99 24.92 -18.68
CA GLU A 302 -7.29 25.39 -19.17
C GLU A 302 -8.21 24.21 -19.51
N TRP A 303 -7.66 23.15 -20.10
CA TRP A 303 -8.38 21.92 -20.37
C TRP A 303 -8.83 21.23 -19.07
N LEU A 304 -7.94 21.10 -18.07
CA LEU A 304 -8.27 20.54 -16.75
C LEU A 304 -9.39 21.34 -16.07
N LEU A 305 -9.37 22.67 -16.18
CA LEU A 305 -10.44 23.54 -15.70
C LEU A 305 -11.77 23.28 -16.43
N GLY A 306 -11.71 22.98 -17.73
CA GLY A 306 -12.86 22.66 -18.57
C GLY A 306 -13.51 21.29 -18.33
N LEU A 307 -12.83 20.36 -17.65
CA LEU A 307 -13.38 19.02 -17.36
C LEU A 307 -14.52 19.02 -16.33
N GLY A 308 -14.65 20.06 -15.51
CA GLY A 308 -15.59 20.03 -14.38
C GLY A 308 -16.09 21.41 -14.00
N GLU A 309 -17.20 21.42 -13.28
CA GLU A 309 -17.86 22.64 -12.85
C GLU A 309 -17.71 22.89 -11.35
N GLY A 310 -17.97 24.13 -10.93
CA GLY A 310 -17.99 24.54 -9.52
C GLY A 310 -16.64 25.00 -8.95
N SER A 311 -16.71 25.67 -7.80
CA SER A 311 -15.54 26.23 -7.11
C SER A 311 -14.58 25.14 -6.62
N SER A 312 -15.10 24.06 -6.05
CA SER A 312 -14.30 22.94 -5.53
C SER A 312 -13.38 22.32 -6.61
N HIS A 313 -13.91 22.12 -7.82
CA HIS A 313 -13.13 21.63 -8.97
C HIS A 313 -12.02 22.61 -9.34
N LYS A 314 -12.37 23.89 -9.52
CA LYS A 314 -11.41 24.95 -9.84
C LYS A 314 -10.30 25.03 -8.78
N GLU A 315 -10.64 24.98 -7.50
CA GLU A 315 -9.68 24.98 -6.40
C GLU A 315 -8.77 23.74 -6.41
N LEU A 316 -9.28 22.57 -6.80
CA LEU A 316 -8.44 21.37 -6.94
C LEU A 316 -7.44 21.53 -8.09
N VAL A 317 -7.89 21.97 -9.27
CA VAL A 317 -7.02 22.19 -10.43
C VAL A 317 -5.96 23.25 -10.11
N MET A 318 -6.34 24.38 -9.52
CA MET A 318 -5.38 25.42 -9.13
C MET A 318 -4.35 24.91 -8.11
N ARG A 319 -4.76 24.06 -7.17
CA ARG A 319 -3.83 23.38 -6.24
C ARG A 319 -2.88 22.43 -6.97
N ILE A 320 -3.34 21.69 -7.98
CA ILE A 320 -2.49 20.82 -8.79
C ILE A 320 -1.42 21.65 -9.51
N ILE A 321 -1.81 22.76 -10.15
CA ILE A 321 -0.87 23.64 -10.84
C ILE A 321 0.14 24.28 -9.86
N GLY A 322 -0.31 24.72 -8.69
CA GLY A 322 0.61 25.19 -7.65
C GLY A 322 1.63 24.12 -7.21
N TRP A 323 1.22 22.85 -7.18
CA TRP A 323 2.13 21.73 -6.93
C TRP A 323 3.06 21.45 -8.11
N VAL A 324 2.64 21.66 -9.36
CA VAL A 324 3.52 21.58 -10.53
C VAL A 324 4.67 22.57 -10.39
N ASP A 325 4.36 23.84 -10.09
CA ASP A 325 5.36 24.89 -9.89
C ASP A 325 6.31 24.55 -8.74
N THR A 326 5.76 24.13 -7.60
CA THR A 326 6.55 23.70 -6.44
C THR A 326 7.47 22.51 -6.77
N SER A 327 6.97 21.54 -7.54
CA SER A 327 7.74 20.36 -7.97
C SER A 327 8.89 20.76 -8.90
N MET A 328 8.66 21.66 -9.86
CA MET A 328 9.70 22.17 -10.75
C MET A 328 10.79 22.93 -9.99
N GLU A 329 10.41 23.77 -9.03
CA GLU A 329 11.33 24.50 -8.18
C GLU A 329 12.20 23.54 -7.36
N LYS A 330 11.61 22.53 -6.72
CA LYS A 330 12.33 21.51 -5.95
C LYS A 330 13.39 20.78 -6.79
N ILE A 331 13.04 20.40 -8.01
CA ILE A 331 13.97 19.76 -8.93
C ILE A 331 15.14 20.71 -9.23
N SER A 332 14.83 21.97 -9.58
CA SER A 332 15.84 22.96 -9.93
C SER A 332 16.79 23.30 -8.77
N ILE A 333 16.28 23.39 -7.54
CA ILE A 333 17.10 23.61 -6.33
C ILE A 333 18.01 22.41 -6.08
N ARG A 334 17.49 21.18 -6.18
CA ARG A 334 18.29 19.97 -5.95
C ARG A 334 19.43 19.84 -6.96
N GLU A 335 19.16 20.13 -8.24
CA GLU A 335 20.18 20.07 -9.29
C GLU A 335 21.30 21.10 -9.06
N LYS A 336 20.95 22.33 -8.64
CA LYS A 336 21.96 23.35 -8.29
C LYS A 336 22.88 22.90 -7.15
N ARG A 337 22.35 22.18 -6.15
CA ARG A 337 23.12 21.65 -5.01
C ARG A 337 24.02 20.46 -5.36
N ASN A 338 23.75 19.75 -6.46
CA ASN A 338 24.56 18.60 -6.90
C ASN A 338 25.73 19.02 -7.80
N VAL A 339 25.74 20.26 -8.29
CA VAL A 339 26.79 20.83 -9.17
C VAL A 339 27.77 21.72 -8.40
N SER A 340 27.38 22.19 -7.21
CA SER A 340 28.25 22.85 -6.20
C SER A 340 28.92 21.83 -5.31
#